data_AF-A0A1J9RE28-F1
#
_entry.id   AF-A0A1J9RE28-F1
#
_cell.length_a   1.000
_cell.length_b   1.000
_cell.length_c   1.000
_cell.angle_alpha   90.00
_cell.angle_beta   90.00
_cell.angle_gamma   90.00
#
_symmetry.space_group_name_H-M   'P 1'
#
loop_
_entity.id
_entity.type
_entity.pdbx_description
1 polymer ?
#
loop_
_entity_poly.entity_id
_entity_poly.type
_entity_poly.pdbx_seq_one_letter_code
_entity_poly.pdbx_strand_id
1 'polypeptide(L)'
;MEYDAEDHHWHLKPTPTPASFEEALGFEQSAFGSHGRRLDGPSKVWIPVAVVYTFIIGLGLMTLFFQRLTHTARIRGHWLGNSSVVALHAYLTMILIAYPIRFWYVCAAEFWVMALVFPVGLGLYQISNSRLIFHYQTQQELLVTPKRNKKIRAPIWYLHPCAFLRHHKNMDFVTKTRVFVFGTWVFTVFACTFMYIGSINFHEGHGFFGEWSGKANCHRGPHGEWVPTAISQLLICWVWGPYTLWYARNIRDSHYWSMQTKINLIAGMPGTPLWMAFLYSNNPTVIAINRWFPHSGWFIPGIMTIQIGSIVFPLLDICRTPIPIYTAAAEGEHELNNFNSSSNALNRKFNKALTSMAAFESALEKNVQPLLAWAANRNFTAADINFLVFVRNWKNNWGGPGRRNRALTPSQACRRFEDAAVIFFTFINPTTSKVTVNIGDATYKTISKYFVDVLPHNLPGDDNSLFSVQQQVAPWEKDEHTSQNPGVDGFDRARLQYIGSDEDHDDYDAIPKGFSLSVFDDAYNVIKDDIFYNTWLRYVNELDPNSDAMGSSKDDGLTASPLSELPKAHTRAARSPAI
;
A
#
# COMPACT_ATOMS: atom_id res chain seq x y z
N MET A 1 -10.83 -12.17 -76.28
CA MET A 1 -12.00 -11.70 -75.52
C MET A 1 -12.27 -12.74 -74.47
N GLU A 2 -12.10 -12.54 -73.17
CA GLU A 2 -11.52 -11.47 -72.37
C GLU A 2 -11.26 -12.19 -71.04
N TYR A 3 -10.03 -12.08 -70.53
CA TYR A 3 -9.62 -12.66 -69.27
C TYR A 3 -10.12 -11.69 -68.19
N ASP A 4 -11.10 -12.08 -67.38
CA ASP A 4 -11.39 -11.36 -66.14
C ASP A 4 -10.78 -12.12 -64.96
N ALA A 5 -9.74 -11.49 -64.41
CA ALA A 5 -9.01 -11.90 -63.23
C ALA A 5 -9.87 -11.63 -61.98
N GLU A 6 -9.93 -12.63 -61.10
CA GLU A 6 -10.42 -12.47 -59.74
C GLU A 6 -9.47 -11.56 -58.94
N ASP A 7 -9.79 -10.27 -58.85
CA ASP A 7 -9.20 -9.37 -57.88
C ASP A 7 -9.82 -9.62 -56.50
N HIS A 8 -9.16 -10.49 -55.72
CA HIS A 8 -9.36 -10.62 -54.28
C HIS A 8 -8.81 -9.39 -53.53
N HIS A 9 -9.47 -8.25 -53.69
CA HIS A 9 -9.32 -7.13 -52.75
C HIS A 9 -10.11 -7.47 -51.48
N TRP A 10 -9.38 -7.68 -50.38
CA TRP A 10 -9.91 -7.73 -49.02
C TRP A 10 -10.48 -6.37 -48.63
N HIS A 11 -11.62 -6.00 -49.20
CA HIS A 11 -12.46 -4.97 -48.62
C HIS A 11 -12.99 -5.53 -47.29
N LEU A 12 -12.28 -5.21 -46.21
CA LEU A 12 -12.93 -5.02 -44.91
C LEU A 12 -14.14 -4.13 -45.18
N LYS A 13 -15.34 -4.73 -45.19
CA LYS A 13 -16.58 -3.97 -45.22
C LYS A 13 -16.44 -2.91 -44.11
N PRO A 14 -16.64 -1.62 -44.40
CA PRO A 14 -16.65 -0.62 -43.34
C PRO A 14 -17.61 -1.12 -42.26
N THR A 15 -17.16 -1.06 -41.01
CA THR A 15 -18.01 -1.26 -39.82
C THR A 15 -19.36 -0.61 -40.09
N PRO A 16 -20.48 -1.32 -39.83
CA PRO A 16 -21.80 -0.80 -40.16
C PRO A 16 -21.91 0.59 -39.56
N THR A 17 -22.09 1.57 -40.44
CA THR A 17 -22.50 2.94 -40.08
C THR A 17 -23.67 2.86 -39.10
N PRO A 18 -23.76 3.81 -38.15
CA PRO A 18 -24.70 3.73 -37.06
C PRO A 18 -26.13 3.64 -37.59
N ALA A 19 -27.00 3.03 -36.78
CA ALA A 19 -28.43 2.86 -37.03
C ALA A 19 -29.03 4.07 -37.74
N SER A 20 -29.94 3.82 -38.69
CA SER A 20 -30.63 4.87 -39.44
C SER A 20 -31.14 5.95 -38.46
N PHE A 21 -31.17 7.22 -38.90
CA PHE A 21 -31.65 8.35 -38.09
C PHE A 21 -32.99 8.04 -37.37
N GLU A 22 -33.86 7.23 -37.99
CA GLU A 22 -35.13 6.78 -37.44
C GLU A 22 -35.00 5.72 -36.32
N GLU A 23 -34.05 4.79 -36.40
CA GLU A 23 -33.76 3.84 -35.30
C GLU A 23 -33.09 4.53 -34.11
N ALA A 24 -32.25 5.54 -34.37
CA ALA A 24 -31.72 6.43 -33.34
C ALA A 24 -32.82 7.30 -32.71
N LEU A 25 -33.83 7.74 -33.49
CA LEU A 25 -35.02 8.44 -33.00
C LEU A 25 -35.88 7.54 -32.08
N GLY A 26 -35.97 6.24 -32.38
CA GLY A 26 -36.65 5.25 -31.54
C GLY A 26 -35.94 5.02 -30.19
N PHE A 27 -34.61 5.09 -30.17
CA PHE A 27 -33.81 5.13 -28.94
C PHE A 27 -34.00 6.45 -28.18
N GLU A 28 -34.06 7.60 -28.88
CA GLU A 28 -34.34 8.92 -28.29
C GLU A 28 -35.71 8.99 -27.61
N GLN A 29 -36.79 8.54 -28.26
CA GLN A 29 -38.14 8.59 -27.69
C GLN A 29 -38.33 7.62 -26.53
N SER A 30 -37.64 6.48 -26.53
CA SER A 30 -37.78 5.47 -25.49
C SER A 30 -36.85 5.69 -24.29
N ALA A 31 -35.62 6.19 -24.48
CA ALA A 31 -34.65 6.39 -23.40
C ALA A 31 -34.45 7.86 -22.96
N PHE A 32 -34.87 8.85 -23.77
CA PHE A 32 -34.59 10.29 -23.54
C PHE A 32 -35.82 11.22 -23.69
N GLY A 33 -37.03 10.69 -23.90
CA GLY A 33 -38.24 11.49 -24.06
C GLY A 33 -38.63 12.25 -22.78
N SER A 34 -38.54 13.59 -22.78
CA SER A 34 -39.02 14.55 -21.75
C SER A 34 -38.73 14.29 -20.25
N HIS A 35 -38.00 13.23 -19.93
CA HIS A 35 -37.60 12.89 -18.56
C HIS A 35 -36.54 13.91 -18.10
N GLY A 36 -36.84 14.66 -17.04
CA GLY A 36 -35.95 15.70 -16.50
C GLY A 36 -36.63 17.02 -16.09
N ARG A 37 -37.85 17.32 -16.57
CA ARG A 37 -38.64 18.47 -16.07
C ARG A 37 -39.50 18.14 -14.84
N ARG A 38 -39.77 16.86 -14.59
CA ARG A 38 -40.53 16.35 -13.44
C ARG A 38 -39.81 15.11 -12.88
N LEU A 39 -39.89 14.91 -11.56
CA LEU A 39 -39.42 13.70 -10.89
C LEU A 39 -40.19 12.48 -11.42
N ASP A 40 -39.56 11.74 -12.33
CA ASP A 40 -40.07 10.50 -12.90
C ASP A 40 -39.82 9.31 -11.95
N GLY A 41 -40.43 8.16 -12.26
CA GLY A 41 -40.32 6.94 -11.44
C GLY A 41 -38.88 6.56 -11.08
N PRO A 42 -37.93 6.53 -12.04
CA PRO A 42 -36.53 6.22 -11.77
C PRO A 42 -35.85 7.22 -10.84
N SER A 43 -36.07 8.52 -11.04
CA SER A 43 -35.46 9.55 -10.18
C SER A 43 -35.90 9.42 -8.73
N LYS A 44 -37.15 9.00 -8.48
CA LYS A 44 -37.66 8.73 -7.12
C LYS A 44 -36.95 7.58 -6.42
N VAL A 45 -36.30 6.67 -7.17
CA VAL A 45 -35.52 5.56 -6.61
C VAL A 45 -34.05 5.94 -6.47
N TRP A 46 -33.45 6.49 -7.52
CA TRP A 46 -32.01 6.75 -7.56
C TRP A 46 -31.56 7.90 -6.64
N ILE A 47 -32.39 8.93 -6.44
CA ILE A 47 -32.05 10.03 -5.51
C ILE A 47 -31.94 9.53 -4.06
N PRO A 48 -32.94 8.83 -3.48
CA PRO A 48 -32.78 8.25 -2.15
C PRO A 48 -31.59 7.30 -2.04
N VAL A 49 -31.34 6.45 -3.04
CA VAL A 49 -30.18 5.55 -3.05
C VAL A 49 -28.87 6.34 -2.96
N ALA A 50 -28.72 7.41 -3.77
CA ALA A 50 -27.54 8.26 -3.73
C ALA A 50 -27.37 8.96 -2.37
N VAL A 51 -28.46 9.45 -1.77
CA VAL A 51 -28.44 10.12 -0.45
C VAL A 51 -28.06 9.14 0.65
N VAL A 52 -28.74 7.99 0.73
CA VAL A 52 -28.46 6.95 1.74
C VAL A 52 -27.03 6.45 1.62
N TYR A 53 -26.57 6.18 0.39
CA TYR A 53 -25.22 5.69 0.18
C TYR A 53 -24.16 6.76 0.53
N THR A 54 -24.40 8.02 0.19
CA THR A 54 -23.52 9.14 0.58
C THR A 54 -23.42 9.26 2.11
N PHE A 55 -24.53 9.08 2.83
CA PHE A 55 -24.52 9.08 4.29
C PHE A 55 -23.68 7.93 4.86
N ILE A 56 -23.82 6.71 4.30
CA ILE A 56 -23.04 5.54 4.72
C ILE A 56 -21.54 5.77 4.51
N ILE A 57 -21.14 6.25 3.33
CA ILE A 57 -19.73 6.55 3.02
C ILE A 57 -19.20 7.69 3.89
N GLY A 58 -20.00 8.75 4.08
CA GLY A 58 -19.64 9.87 4.96
C GLY A 58 -19.39 9.42 6.39
N LEU A 59 -20.29 8.60 6.96
CA LEU A 59 -20.12 8.03 8.30
C LEU A 59 -18.85 7.18 8.40
N GLY A 60 -18.60 6.32 7.40
CA GLY A 60 -17.40 5.47 7.36
C GLY A 60 -16.09 6.25 7.23
N LEU A 61 -16.07 7.32 6.44
CA LEU A 61 -14.90 8.20 6.34
C LEU A 61 -14.66 8.98 7.64
N MET A 62 -15.74 9.43 8.30
CA MET A 62 -15.65 10.12 9.59
C MET A 62 -15.11 9.21 10.70
N THR A 63 -15.58 7.96 10.80
CA THR A 63 -15.06 7.01 11.79
C THR A 63 -13.57 6.73 11.58
N LEU A 64 -13.14 6.50 10.32
CA LEU A 64 -11.72 6.36 9.99
C LEU A 64 -10.91 7.62 10.30
N PHE A 65 -11.47 8.80 10.08
CA PHE A 65 -10.81 10.05 10.41
C PHE A 65 -10.57 10.20 11.92
N PHE A 66 -11.53 9.81 12.77
CA PHE A 66 -11.33 9.83 14.21
C PHE A 66 -10.33 8.76 14.68
N GLN A 67 -10.27 7.62 13.99
CA GLN A 67 -9.33 6.52 14.29
C GLN A 67 -7.97 6.65 13.56
N ARG A 68 -7.70 7.79 12.91
CA ARG A 68 -6.51 8.00 12.06
C ARG A 68 -5.15 7.87 12.78
N LEU A 69 -5.16 8.00 14.10
CA LEU A 69 -3.95 7.89 14.93
C LEU A 69 -3.54 6.45 15.21
N THR A 70 -4.39 5.47 14.91
CA THR A 70 -4.05 4.05 15.03
C THR A 70 -2.91 3.67 14.09
N HIS A 71 -2.03 2.78 14.55
CA HIS A 71 -0.85 2.34 13.81
C HIS A 71 -1.20 1.83 12.40
N THR A 72 -2.21 0.96 12.30
CA THR A 72 -2.78 0.44 11.05
C THR A 72 -3.19 1.57 10.09
N ALA A 73 -3.92 2.58 10.57
CA ALA A 73 -4.41 3.68 9.73
C ALA A 73 -3.28 4.60 9.24
N ARG A 74 -2.23 4.76 10.04
CA ARG A 74 -1.07 5.61 9.70
C ARG A 74 -0.19 5.00 8.62
N ILE A 75 0.13 3.70 8.72
CA ILE A 75 0.96 2.99 7.73
C ILE A 75 0.34 3.05 6.34
N ARG A 76 -0.99 2.92 6.26
CA ARG A 76 -1.72 2.95 5.00
C ARG A 76 -1.76 4.33 4.34
N GLY A 77 -1.59 5.41 5.11
CA GLY A 77 -1.76 6.77 4.61
C GLY A 77 -3.22 7.12 4.37
N HIS A 78 -4.01 7.13 5.45
CA HIS A 78 -5.46 7.39 5.41
C HIS A 78 -5.87 8.59 4.55
N TRP A 79 -5.09 9.68 4.49
CA TRP A 79 -5.37 10.83 3.62
C TRP A 79 -5.51 10.46 2.15
N LEU A 80 -4.60 9.63 1.63
CA LEU A 80 -4.61 9.25 0.22
C LEU A 80 -5.76 8.29 -0.09
N GLY A 81 -6.00 7.33 0.80
CA GLY A 81 -7.14 6.40 0.69
C GLY A 81 -8.48 7.12 0.74
N ASN A 82 -8.67 8.02 1.71
CA ASN A 82 -9.89 8.80 1.86
C ASN A 82 -10.11 9.73 0.65
N SER A 83 -9.05 10.37 0.14
CA SER A 83 -9.14 11.22 -1.05
C SER A 83 -9.58 10.43 -2.29
N SER A 84 -9.08 9.21 -2.45
CA SER A 84 -9.53 8.29 -3.50
C SER A 84 -11.00 7.93 -3.36
N VAL A 85 -11.45 7.55 -2.14
CA VAL A 85 -12.86 7.23 -1.87
C VAL A 85 -13.75 8.43 -2.16
N VAL A 86 -13.38 9.64 -1.74
CA VAL A 86 -14.15 10.86 -2.01
C VAL A 86 -14.25 11.15 -3.51
N ALA A 87 -13.15 11.04 -4.27
CA ALA A 87 -13.16 11.26 -5.71
C ALA A 87 -14.02 10.21 -6.45
N LEU A 88 -13.89 8.93 -6.08
CA LEU A 88 -14.74 7.86 -6.62
C LEU A 88 -16.20 8.03 -6.21
N HIS A 89 -16.46 8.55 -5.00
CA HIS A 89 -17.81 8.82 -4.51
C HIS A 89 -18.47 9.97 -5.27
N ALA A 90 -17.74 11.05 -5.53
CA ALA A 90 -18.22 12.14 -6.38
C ALA A 90 -18.65 11.61 -7.76
N TYR A 91 -17.82 10.75 -8.38
CA TYR A 91 -18.18 10.14 -9.66
C TYR A 91 -19.39 9.19 -9.56
N LEU A 92 -19.44 8.34 -8.52
CA LEU A 92 -20.58 7.45 -8.29
C LEU A 92 -21.88 8.23 -8.08
N THR A 93 -21.84 9.31 -7.29
CA THR A 93 -22.99 10.19 -7.10
C THR A 93 -23.47 10.74 -8.44
N MET A 94 -22.57 11.19 -9.32
CA MET A 94 -22.91 11.65 -10.67
C MET A 94 -23.58 10.55 -11.50
N ILE A 95 -23.10 9.29 -11.43
CA ILE A 95 -23.76 8.16 -12.10
C ILE A 95 -25.18 7.94 -11.56
N LEU A 96 -25.35 7.92 -10.24
CA LEU A 96 -26.65 7.66 -9.61
C LEU A 96 -27.67 8.76 -9.92
N ILE A 97 -27.24 10.03 -9.94
CA ILE A 97 -28.14 11.15 -10.23
C ILE A 97 -28.25 11.47 -11.73
N ALA A 98 -27.51 10.79 -12.61
CA ALA A 98 -27.46 11.09 -14.04
C ALA A 98 -28.86 11.15 -14.70
N TYR A 99 -29.79 10.28 -14.26
CA TYR A 99 -31.19 10.34 -14.69
C TYR A 99 -31.91 11.60 -14.18
N PRO A 100 -31.97 11.87 -12.87
CA PRO A 100 -32.56 13.10 -12.32
C PRO A 100 -32.07 14.40 -12.96
N ILE A 101 -30.77 14.51 -13.23
CA ILE A 101 -30.15 15.75 -13.72
C ILE A 101 -29.97 15.77 -15.24
N ARG A 102 -30.50 14.79 -15.98
CA ARG A 102 -30.19 14.59 -17.41
C ARG A 102 -30.45 15.80 -18.30
N PHE A 103 -31.43 16.63 -17.95
CA PHE A 103 -31.71 17.88 -18.66
C PHE A 103 -30.56 18.89 -18.56
N TRP A 104 -29.87 18.91 -17.43
CA TRP A 104 -28.75 19.82 -17.13
C TRP A 104 -27.39 19.18 -17.43
N TYR A 105 -27.33 17.86 -17.47
CA TYR A 105 -26.09 17.09 -17.64
C TYR A 105 -25.76 16.91 -19.12
N VAL A 106 -25.12 17.93 -19.69
CA VAL A 106 -24.69 17.95 -21.10
C VAL A 106 -23.57 16.93 -21.39
N CYS A 107 -23.50 16.43 -22.62
CA CYS A 107 -22.50 15.42 -23.01
C CYS A 107 -21.04 15.87 -22.76
N ALA A 108 -20.74 17.16 -22.93
CA ALA A 108 -19.41 17.71 -22.61
C ALA A 108 -19.08 17.59 -21.11
N ALA A 109 -20.06 17.78 -20.23
CA ALA A 109 -19.87 17.63 -18.79
C ALA A 109 -19.62 16.16 -18.44
N GLU A 110 -20.38 15.23 -19.04
CA GLU A 110 -20.14 13.79 -18.87
C GLU A 110 -18.74 13.38 -19.35
N PHE A 111 -18.33 13.90 -20.50
CA PHE A 111 -17.01 13.68 -21.06
C PHE A 111 -15.89 14.06 -20.08
N TRP A 112 -15.93 15.28 -19.53
CA TRP A 112 -14.91 15.76 -18.60
C TRP A 112 -14.97 15.09 -17.22
N VAL A 113 -16.17 14.79 -16.70
CA VAL A 113 -16.32 14.05 -15.45
C VAL A 113 -15.68 12.67 -15.56
N MET A 114 -15.89 11.98 -16.68
CA MET A 114 -15.29 10.67 -16.93
C MET A 114 -13.80 10.74 -17.25
N ALA A 115 -13.32 11.81 -17.89
CA ALA A 115 -11.91 12.01 -18.21
C ALA A 115 -11.06 12.44 -17.01
N LEU A 116 -11.65 13.13 -16.02
CA LEU A 116 -10.92 13.72 -14.90
C LEU A 116 -11.24 13.04 -13.57
N VAL A 117 -12.50 13.10 -13.12
CA VAL A 117 -12.87 12.70 -11.75
C VAL A 117 -12.64 11.21 -11.54
N PHE A 118 -13.07 10.38 -12.49
CA PHE A 118 -12.98 8.93 -12.37
C PHE A 118 -11.53 8.40 -12.42
N PRO A 119 -10.68 8.78 -13.40
CA PRO A 119 -9.27 8.39 -13.44
C PRO A 119 -8.48 8.90 -12.24
N VAL A 120 -8.80 10.08 -11.70
CA VAL A 120 -8.19 10.58 -10.46
C VAL A 120 -8.52 9.67 -9.29
N GLY A 121 -9.79 9.31 -9.10
CA GLY A 121 -10.20 8.38 -8.04
C GLY A 121 -9.49 7.03 -8.11
N LEU A 122 -9.44 6.42 -9.30
CA LEU A 122 -8.75 5.15 -9.54
C LEU A 122 -7.22 5.26 -9.35
N GLY A 123 -6.61 6.33 -9.86
CA GLY A 123 -5.17 6.55 -9.73
C GLY A 123 -4.74 6.73 -8.28
N LEU A 124 -5.45 7.55 -7.50
CA LEU A 124 -5.20 7.69 -6.06
C LEU A 124 -5.37 6.36 -5.32
N TYR A 125 -6.34 5.54 -5.73
CA TYR A 125 -6.53 4.20 -5.17
C TYR A 125 -5.31 3.31 -5.41
N GLN A 126 -4.78 3.29 -6.64
CA GLN A 126 -3.59 2.51 -6.98
C GLN A 126 -2.36 2.98 -6.21
N ILE A 127 -2.14 4.29 -6.10
CA ILE A 127 -1.03 4.84 -5.30
C ILE A 127 -1.19 4.43 -3.84
N SER A 128 -2.41 4.46 -3.28
CA SER A 128 -2.66 4.00 -1.92
C SER A 128 -2.31 2.53 -1.74
N ASN A 129 -2.68 1.64 -2.66
CA ASN A 129 -2.37 0.21 -2.56
C ASN A 129 -0.88 -0.10 -2.78
N SER A 130 -0.17 0.72 -3.55
CA SER A 130 1.26 0.54 -3.76
C SER A 130 2.09 0.59 -2.48
N ARG A 131 1.58 1.30 -1.45
CA ARG A 131 2.21 1.38 -0.12
C ARG A 131 2.29 0.02 0.57
N LEU A 132 1.25 -0.82 0.47
CA LEU A 132 1.24 -2.16 1.06
C LEU A 132 2.43 -2.99 0.53
N ILE A 133 2.60 -3.01 -0.79
CA ILE A 133 3.65 -3.79 -1.45
C ILE A 133 5.03 -3.25 -1.08
N PHE A 134 5.19 -1.92 -1.05
CA PHE A 134 6.44 -1.29 -0.63
C PHE A 134 6.81 -1.62 0.81
N HIS A 135 5.86 -1.51 1.74
CA HIS A 135 6.09 -1.86 3.14
C HIS A 135 6.44 -3.35 3.27
N TYR A 136 5.69 -4.25 2.63
CA TYR A 136 6.00 -5.67 2.64
C TYR A 136 7.42 -5.97 2.14
N GLN A 137 7.80 -5.44 0.96
CA GLN A 137 9.13 -5.66 0.38
C GLN A 137 10.23 -5.14 1.29
N THR A 138 10.04 -3.94 1.85
CA THR A 138 11.04 -3.33 2.73
C THR A 138 11.20 -4.12 4.04
N GLN A 139 10.10 -4.64 4.59
CA GLN A 139 10.15 -5.47 5.79
C GLN A 139 10.81 -6.83 5.52
N GLN A 140 10.64 -7.39 4.32
CA GLN A 140 11.36 -8.61 3.92
C GLN A 140 12.86 -8.39 3.75
N GLU A 141 13.28 -7.22 3.27
CA GLU A 141 14.71 -6.89 3.19
C GLU A 141 15.38 -6.86 4.57
N LEU A 142 14.64 -6.54 5.64
CA LEU A 142 15.15 -6.61 7.01
C LEU A 142 15.41 -8.04 7.51
N LEU A 143 14.87 -9.06 6.82
CA LEU A 143 15.14 -10.48 7.11
C LEU A 143 16.33 -11.02 6.32
N VAL A 144 16.66 -10.40 5.18
CA VAL A 144 17.62 -10.94 4.22
C VAL A 144 18.90 -10.13 4.29
N THR A 145 20.03 -10.84 4.40
CA THR A 145 21.37 -10.25 4.29
C THR A 145 21.47 -9.40 3.02
N PRO A 146 21.81 -8.10 3.10
CA PRO A 146 21.86 -7.26 1.92
C PRO A 146 22.88 -7.82 0.94
N LYS A 147 22.42 -8.19 -0.26
CA LYS A 147 23.34 -8.47 -1.36
C LYS A 147 23.98 -7.15 -1.76
N ARG A 148 25.30 -7.05 -1.60
CA ARG A 148 26.11 -5.93 -2.11
C ARG A 148 25.70 -5.63 -3.55
N ASN A 149 24.92 -4.57 -3.76
CA ASN A 149 24.54 -4.13 -5.09
C ASN A 149 25.82 -3.66 -5.80
N LYS A 150 26.12 -4.26 -6.95
CA LYS A 150 27.19 -3.77 -7.81
C LYS A 150 26.78 -2.40 -8.36
N LYS A 151 27.63 -1.40 -8.11
CA LYS A 151 27.53 -0.02 -8.59
C LYS A 151 26.99 0.05 -10.03
N ILE A 152 25.92 0.82 -10.24
CA ILE A 152 25.58 1.31 -11.59
C ILE A 152 25.40 2.82 -11.45
N ARG A 153 26.33 3.59 -12.04
CA ARG A 153 26.21 5.05 -12.15
C ARG A 153 24.83 5.39 -12.70
N ALA A 154 24.08 6.22 -12.00
CA ALA A 154 22.82 6.77 -12.48
C ALA A 154 23.11 7.54 -13.79
N PRO A 155 22.60 7.10 -14.95
CA PRO A 155 22.73 7.89 -16.16
C PRO A 155 21.78 9.07 -16.05
N ILE A 156 22.12 10.14 -16.77
CA ILE A 156 21.25 11.29 -16.98
C ILE A 156 19.98 10.82 -17.71
N TRP A 157 18.90 10.65 -16.93
CA TRP A 157 17.64 10.00 -17.29
C TRP A 157 16.87 10.67 -18.44
N TYR A 158 17.15 11.94 -18.74
CA TYR A 158 16.48 12.71 -19.78
C TYR A 158 17.10 12.57 -21.19
N LEU A 159 18.24 11.86 -21.35
CA LEU A 159 18.92 11.75 -22.65
C LEU A 159 18.77 10.39 -23.38
N HIS A 160 18.28 9.30 -22.75
CA HIS A 160 18.27 7.99 -23.41
C HIS A 160 17.14 7.03 -22.95
N PRO A 161 16.37 6.41 -23.87
CA PRO A 161 15.29 5.46 -23.53
C PRO A 161 15.75 4.23 -22.72
N CYS A 162 16.94 3.71 -23.03
CA CYS A 162 17.53 2.59 -22.30
C CYS A 162 17.96 2.97 -20.87
N ALA A 163 18.30 4.24 -20.62
CA ALA A 163 18.61 4.73 -19.29
C ALA A 163 17.35 4.83 -18.43
N PHE A 164 16.24 5.29 -19.02
CA PHE A 164 14.93 5.29 -18.36
C PHE A 164 14.47 3.87 -17.98
N LEU A 165 14.58 2.90 -18.89
CA LEU A 165 14.23 1.50 -18.59
C LEU A 165 15.08 0.90 -17.46
N ARG A 166 16.38 1.22 -17.43
CA ARG A 166 17.29 0.75 -16.38
C ARG A 166 17.00 1.44 -15.03
N HIS A 167 16.69 2.74 -15.04
CA HIS A 167 16.30 3.47 -13.85
C HIS A 167 14.94 3.00 -13.32
N HIS A 168 13.96 2.79 -14.21
CA HIS A 168 12.65 2.23 -13.88
C HIS A 168 12.77 0.84 -13.22
N LYS A 169 13.70 -0.02 -13.65
CA LYS A 169 13.92 -1.32 -12.98
C LYS A 169 14.29 -1.15 -11.50
N ASN A 170 15.08 -0.13 -11.17
CA ASN A 170 15.61 0.10 -9.82
C ASN A 170 14.69 0.94 -8.91
N MET A 171 13.61 1.52 -9.44
CA MET A 171 12.67 2.29 -8.62
C MET A 171 11.88 1.41 -7.64
N ASP A 172 11.57 1.96 -6.47
CA ASP A 172 10.61 1.39 -5.52
C ASP A 172 9.21 1.24 -6.15
N PHE A 173 8.44 0.27 -5.65
CA PHE A 173 7.11 -0.02 -6.18
C PHE A 173 6.14 1.17 -6.11
N VAL A 174 6.22 1.98 -5.04
CA VAL A 174 5.41 3.21 -4.90
C VAL A 174 5.78 4.22 -5.96
N THR A 175 7.07 4.45 -6.21
CA THR A 175 7.56 5.40 -7.22
C THR A 175 7.15 4.96 -8.62
N LYS A 176 7.29 3.67 -8.95
CA LYS A 176 6.80 3.08 -10.21
C LYS A 176 5.31 3.35 -10.41
N THR A 177 4.50 3.11 -9.37
CA THR A 177 3.05 3.33 -9.41
C THR A 177 2.71 4.80 -9.61
N ARG A 178 3.39 5.72 -8.90
CA ARG A 178 3.18 7.16 -9.03
C ARG A 178 3.51 7.63 -10.45
N VAL A 179 4.68 7.28 -10.98
CA VAL A 179 5.08 7.68 -12.34
C VAL A 179 4.08 7.16 -13.38
N PHE A 180 3.63 5.91 -13.24
CA PHE A 180 2.62 5.33 -14.12
C PHE A 180 1.29 6.10 -14.04
N VAL A 181 0.74 6.31 -12.84
CA VAL A 181 -0.55 7.00 -12.65
C VAL A 181 -0.50 8.47 -13.10
N PHE A 182 0.57 9.21 -12.78
CA PHE A 182 0.71 10.57 -13.27
C PHE A 182 0.86 10.60 -14.78
N GLY A 183 1.61 9.66 -15.36
CA GLY A 183 1.73 9.50 -16.81
C GLY A 183 0.38 9.25 -17.48
N THR A 184 -0.46 8.39 -16.93
CA THR A 184 -1.81 8.14 -17.47
C THR A 184 -2.72 9.36 -17.32
N TRP A 185 -2.66 10.10 -16.22
CA TRP A 185 -3.43 11.35 -16.06
C TRP A 185 -3.02 12.41 -17.07
N VAL A 186 -1.71 12.63 -17.24
CA VAL A 186 -1.18 13.58 -18.23
C VAL A 186 -1.65 13.19 -19.62
N PHE A 187 -1.48 11.91 -20.01
CA PHE A 187 -2.00 11.39 -21.26
C PHE A 187 -3.50 11.65 -21.42
N THR A 188 -4.28 11.36 -20.38
CA THR A 188 -5.75 11.52 -20.41
C THR A 188 -6.12 12.99 -20.65
N VAL A 189 -5.54 13.91 -19.88
CA VAL A 189 -5.83 15.35 -20.02
C VAL A 189 -5.48 15.82 -21.42
N PHE A 190 -4.29 15.52 -21.92
CA PHE A 190 -3.87 15.97 -23.26
C PHE A 190 -4.73 15.35 -24.38
N ALA A 191 -4.91 14.03 -24.36
CA ALA A 191 -5.66 13.34 -25.41
C ALA A 191 -7.15 13.69 -25.37
N CYS A 192 -7.75 13.85 -24.18
CA CYS A 192 -9.14 14.28 -24.05
C CYS A 192 -9.33 15.75 -24.43
N THR A 193 -8.38 16.62 -24.11
CA THR A 193 -8.42 18.03 -24.56
C THR A 193 -8.37 18.11 -26.08
N PHE A 194 -7.48 17.33 -26.71
CA PHE A 194 -7.39 17.23 -28.17
C PHE A 194 -8.70 16.73 -28.78
N MET A 195 -9.29 15.65 -28.23
CA MET A 195 -10.59 15.15 -28.69
C MET A 195 -11.71 16.17 -28.50
N TYR A 196 -11.72 16.88 -27.37
CA TYR A 196 -12.74 17.87 -27.04
C TYR A 196 -12.73 19.03 -28.04
N ILE A 197 -11.55 19.64 -28.26
CA ILE A 197 -11.40 20.78 -29.18
C ILE A 197 -11.64 20.36 -30.63
N GLY A 198 -11.22 19.17 -31.02
CA GLY A 198 -11.28 18.74 -32.42
C GLY A 198 -12.61 18.15 -32.87
N SER A 199 -13.44 17.63 -31.95
CA SER A 199 -14.69 16.96 -32.34
C SER A 199 -15.80 17.96 -32.68
N ILE A 200 -16.38 17.80 -33.87
CA ILE A 200 -17.56 18.56 -34.33
C ILE A 200 -18.78 18.32 -33.42
N ASN A 201 -18.84 17.18 -32.71
CA ASN A 201 -19.91 16.90 -31.75
C ASN A 201 -19.88 17.83 -30.53
N PHE A 202 -18.71 18.30 -30.10
CA PHE A 202 -18.59 19.26 -29.01
C PHE A 202 -18.59 20.72 -29.50
N HIS A 203 -18.03 20.95 -30.69
CA HIS A 203 -17.86 22.27 -31.26
C HIS A 203 -18.24 22.33 -32.74
N GLU A 204 -19.54 22.49 -33.01
CA GLU A 204 -20.09 22.51 -34.37
C GLU A 204 -19.41 23.53 -35.31
N GLY A 205 -18.99 24.68 -34.78
CA GLY A 205 -18.41 25.76 -35.59
C GLY A 205 -16.90 25.68 -35.86
N HIS A 206 -16.12 24.89 -35.11
CA HIS A 206 -14.65 24.87 -35.25
C HIS A 206 -13.99 23.51 -34.99
N GLY A 207 -14.76 22.46 -34.71
CA GLY A 207 -14.26 21.09 -34.74
C GLY A 207 -13.77 20.73 -36.16
N PHE A 208 -12.75 19.89 -36.24
CA PHE A 208 -12.11 19.49 -37.49
C PHE A 208 -12.26 18.00 -37.81
N PHE A 209 -12.87 17.20 -36.93
CA PHE A 209 -13.19 15.78 -37.20
C PHE A 209 -14.56 15.36 -36.65
N GLY A 210 -15.12 14.30 -37.23
CA GLY A 210 -16.45 13.78 -36.89
C GLY A 210 -17.60 14.53 -37.57
N GLU A 211 -18.81 14.04 -37.39
CA GLU A 211 -20.04 14.67 -37.87
C GLU A 211 -20.98 14.95 -36.69
N TRP A 212 -21.80 16.00 -36.79
CA TRP A 212 -22.78 16.30 -35.76
C TRP A 212 -23.82 15.18 -35.66
N SER A 213 -23.87 14.52 -34.51
CA SER A 213 -24.71 13.34 -34.28
C SER A 213 -26.06 13.64 -33.63
N GLY A 214 -26.29 14.88 -33.20
CA GLY A 214 -27.46 15.27 -32.41
C GLY A 214 -27.18 15.33 -30.91
N LYS A 215 -28.00 16.10 -30.17
CA LYS A 215 -27.80 16.31 -28.72
C LYS A 215 -27.86 15.02 -27.90
N ALA A 216 -28.75 14.08 -28.26
CA ALA A 216 -28.88 12.83 -27.52
C ALA A 216 -27.75 11.84 -27.87
N ASN A 217 -27.39 11.72 -29.15
CA ASN A 217 -26.34 10.81 -29.59
C ASN A 217 -24.92 11.27 -29.21
N CYS A 218 -24.73 12.55 -28.88
CA CYS A 218 -23.47 13.07 -28.35
C CYS A 218 -22.96 12.25 -27.13
N HIS A 219 -23.87 11.76 -26.28
CA HIS A 219 -23.52 10.92 -25.12
C HIS A 219 -22.91 9.57 -25.52
N ARG A 220 -23.21 9.06 -26.72
CA ARG A 220 -22.67 7.79 -27.22
C ARG A 220 -21.25 7.93 -27.74
N GLY A 221 -20.84 9.14 -28.15
CA GLY A 221 -19.54 9.38 -28.78
C GLY A 221 -19.34 8.52 -30.03
N PRO A 222 -20.18 8.67 -31.07
CA PRO A 222 -20.18 7.78 -32.24
C PRO A 222 -18.87 7.81 -33.04
N HIS A 223 -18.06 8.85 -32.89
CA HIS A 223 -16.79 9.02 -33.62
C HIS A 223 -15.57 8.66 -32.75
N GLY A 224 -15.79 7.96 -31.65
CA GLY A 224 -14.72 7.49 -30.77
C GLY A 224 -14.25 8.54 -29.76
N GLU A 225 -15.06 9.54 -29.44
CA GLU A 225 -14.74 10.58 -28.47
C GLU A 225 -14.31 9.99 -27.12
N TRP A 226 -14.91 8.87 -26.73
CA TRP A 226 -14.61 8.17 -25.47
C TRP A 226 -13.28 7.39 -25.45
N VAL A 227 -12.63 7.20 -26.60
CA VAL A 227 -11.46 6.32 -26.75
C VAL A 227 -10.31 6.71 -25.80
N PRO A 228 -9.87 7.98 -25.70
CA PRO A 228 -8.75 8.31 -24.81
C PRO A 228 -9.02 7.98 -23.34
N THR A 229 -10.23 8.29 -22.88
CA THR A 229 -10.70 8.00 -21.52
C THR A 229 -10.78 6.50 -21.28
N ALA A 230 -11.33 5.73 -22.23
CA ALA A 230 -11.40 4.28 -22.15
C ALA A 230 -10.00 3.64 -22.10
N ILE A 231 -9.05 4.11 -22.93
CA ILE A 231 -7.66 3.64 -22.92
C ILE A 231 -7.01 3.90 -21.56
N SER A 232 -7.13 5.10 -21.01
CA SER A 232 -6.58 5.44 -19.70
C SER A 232 -7.11 4.53 -18.59
N GLN A 233 -8.42 4.29 -18.57
CA GLN A 233 -9.05 3.39 -17.61
C GLN A 233 -8.56 1.94 -17.78
N LEU A 234 -8.41 1.45 -19.02
CA LEU A 234 -7.86 0.12 -19.29
C LEU A 234 -6.39 0.02 -18.87
N LEU A 235 -5.57 1.06 -19.07
CA LEU A 235 -4.20 1.07 -18.58
C LEU A 235 -4.15 0.94 -17.05
N ILE A 236 -5.01 1.67 -16.33
CA ILE A 236 -5.06 1.61 -14.86
C ILE A 236 -5.62 0.27 -14.38
N CYS A 237 -6.73 -0.20 -14.93
CA CYS A 237 -7.46 -1.37 -14.42
C CYS A 237 -6.98 -2.70 -14.99
N TRP A 238 -6.59 -2.75 -16.26
CA TRP A 238 -6.25 -3.97 -17.00
C TRP A 238 -4.76 -4.17 -17.25
N VAL A 239 -3.93 -3.12 -17.11
CA VAL A 239 -2.47 -3.27 -17.14
C VAL A 239 -1.92 -3.18 -15.73
N TRP A 240 -2.13 -2.05 -15.05
CA TRP A 240 -1.56 -1.83 -13.71
C TRP A 240 -2.26 -2.63 -12.61
N GLY A 241 -3.57 -2.82 -12.72
CA GLY A 241 -4.36 -3.66 -11.80
C GLY A 241 -3.80 -5.08 -11.67
N PRO A 242 -3.72 -5.86 -12.77
CA PRO A 242 -3.11 -7.19 -12.76
C PRO A 242 -1.65 -7.20 -12.33
N TYR A 243 -0.87 -6.19 -12.71
CA TYR A 243 0.52 -6.04 -12.24
C TYR A 243 0.57 -5.94 -10.70
N THR A 244 -0.29 -5.12 -10.10
CA THR A 244 -0.42 -4.98 -8.64
C THR A 244 -0.91 -6.27 -7.99
N LEU A 245 -1.91 -6.95 -8.58
CA LEU A 245 -2.40 -8.25 -8.11
C LEU A 245 -1.31 -9.32 -8.10
N TRP A 246 -0.45 -9.35 -9.12
CA TRP A 246 0.64 -10.31 -9.20
C TRP A 246 1.66 -10.14 -8.06
N TYR A 247 1.98 -8.90 -7.68
CA TYR A 247 2.82 -8.63 -6.52
C TYR A 247 2.11 -8.93 -5.19
N ALA A 248 0.80 -8.66 -5.10
CA ALA A 248 0.03 -8.89 -3.87
C ALA A 248 -0.34 -10.37 -3.62
N ARG A 249 -0.21 -11.27 -4.62
CA ARG A 249 -0.74 -12.64 -4.57
C ARG A 249 -0.30 -13.43 -3.33
N ASN A 250 0.97 -13.37 -2.97
CA ASN A 250 1.57 -14.15 -1.89
C ASN A 250 1.63 -13.42 -0.55
N ILE A 251 1.14 -12.19 -0.48
CA ILE A 251 1.10 -11.42 0.77
C ILE A 251 -0.07 -11.95 1.61
N ARG A 252 0.25 -12.50 2.79
CA ARG A 252 -0.70 -12.96 3.81
C ARG A 252 -0.49 -12.11 5.06
N ASP A 253 -1.12 -10.95 5.07
CA ASP A 253 -1.00 -9.99 6.17
C ASP A 253 -2.08 -10.19 7.24
N SER A 254 -1.77 -9.81 8.48
CA SER A 254 -2.68 -9.88 9.63
C SER A 254 -3.79 -8.82 9.58
N HIS A 255 -3.64 -7.80 8.72
CA HIS A 255 -4.54 -6.65 8.61
C HIS A 255 -5.56 -6.76 7.47
N TYR A 256 -5.56 -7.87 6.72
CA TYR A 256 -6.41 -8.12 5.55
C TYR A 256 -6.30 -7.09 4.40
N TRP A 257 -5.23 -6.29 4.35
CA TRP A 257 -4.99 -5.29 3.31
C TRP A 257 -4.73 -5.93 1.95
N SER A 258 -4.02 -7.06 1.91
CA SER A 258 -3.80 -7.83 0.68
C SER A 258 -5.13 -8.35 0.14
N MET A 259 -5.99 -8.87 1.02
CA MET A 259 -7.31 -9.38 0.66
C MET A 259 -8.21 -8.28 0.12
N GLN A 260 -8.25 -7.13 0.80
CA GLN A 260 -8.99 -5.97 0.31
C GLN A 260 -8.50 -5.53 -1.07
N THR A 261 -7.18 -5.41 -1.26
CA THR A 261 -6.59 -5.00 -2.54
C THR A 261 -7.01 -5.95 -3.66
N LYS A 262 -6.98 -7.26 -3.40
CA LYS A 262 -7.40 -8.30 -4.35
C LYS A 262 -8.87 -8.17 -4.74
N ILE A 263 -9.76 -8.14 -3.75
CA ILE A 263 -11.22 -8.05 -3.97
C ILE A 263 -11.57 -6.78 -4.75
N ASN A 264 -11.04 -5.64 -4.32
CA ASN A 264 -11.35 -4.34 -4.90
C ASN A 264 -10.84 -4.20 -6.35
N LEU A 265 -9.63 -4.70 -6.65
CA LEU A 265 -9.09 -4.66 -8.01
C LEU A 265 -9.87 -5.61 -8.94
N ILE A 266 -10.16 -6.83 -8.49
CA ILE A 266 -10.94 -7.80 -9.29
C ILE A 266 -12.34 -7.24 -9.60
N ALA A 267 -13.01 -6.64 -8.61
CA ALA A 267 -14.33 -6.05 -8.80
C ALA A 267 -14.33 -4.83 -9.74
N GLY A 268 -13.22 -4.08 -9.80
CA GLY A 268 -13.09 -2.91 -10.67
C GLY A 268 -12.80 -3.24 -12.14
N MET A 269 -12.20 -4.40 -12.44
CA MET A 269 -11.77 -4.76 -13.80
C MET A 269 -12.91 -4.81 -14.83
N PRO A 270 -14.10 -5.39 -14.55
CA PRO A 270 -15.16 -5.50 -15.55
C PRO A 270 -15.79 -4.17 -15.97
N GLY A 271 -15.57 -3.09 -15.22
CA GLY A 271 -16.27 -1.81 -15.42
C GLY A 271 -16.10 -1.23 -16.83
N THR A 272 -14.85 -1.02 -17.28
CA THR A 272 -14.61 -0.40 -18.61
C THR A 272 -15.09 -1.29 -19.76
N PRO A 273 -14.81 -2.60 -19.80
CA PRO A 273 -15.35 -3.48 -20.84
C PRO A 273 -16.88 -3.50 -20.89
N LEU A 274 -17.55 -3.58 -19.74
CA LEU A 274 -19.01 -3.58 -19.67
C LEU A 274 -19.60 -2.25 -20.10
N TRP A 275 -19.03 -1.12 -19.65
CA TRP A 275 -19.45 0.19 -20.11
C TRP A 275 -19.34 0.31 -21.63
N MET A 276 -18.21 -0.07 -22.23
CA MET A 276 -18.02 -0.01 -23.69
C MET A 276 -18.99 -0.94 -24.43
N ALA A 277 -19.21 -2.15 -23.93
CA ALA A 277 -20.15 -3.10 -24.51
C ALA A 277 -21.59 -2.55 -24.51
N PHE A 278 -22.02 -1.93 -23.40
CA PHE A 278 -23.37 -1.38 -23.28
C PHE A 278 -23.53 -0.03 -23.99
N LEU A 279 -22.45 0.74 -24.15
CA LEU A 279 -22.44 2.01 -24.87
C LEU A 279 -22.62 1.80 -26.38
N TYR A 280 -21.91 0.83 -26.96
CA TYR A 280 -21.85 0.63 -28.41
C TYR A 280 -22.71 -0.53 -28.94
N SER A 281 -23.40 -1.27 -28.07
CA SER A 281 -24.31 -2.34 -28.52
C SER A 281 -25.56 -1.79 -29.21
N ASN A 282 -25.95 -2.44 -30.30
CA ASN A 282 -27.21 -2.21 -31.02
C ASN A 282 -28.26 -3.30 -30.73
N ASN A 283 -28.01 -4.17 -29.74
CA ASN A 283 -28.96 -5.21 -29.38
C ASN A 283 -30.19 -4.57 -28.71
N PRO A 284 -31.43 -4.88 -29.16
CA PRO A 284 -32.66 -4.31 -28.61
C PRO A 284 -32.81 -4.56 -27.10
N THR A 285 -32.30 -5.68 -26.59
CA THR A 285 -32.30 -5.99 -25.15
C THR A 285 -31.38 -5.05 -24.36
N VAL A 286 -30.20 -4.75 -24.90
CA VAL A 286 -29.24 -3.82 -24.25
C VAL A 286 -29.79 -2.39 -24.26
N ILE A 287 -30.41 -2.00 -25.38
CA ILE A 287 -31.14 -0.72 -25.49
C ILE A 287 -32.25 -0.61 -24.43
N ALA A 288 -33.02 -1.69 -24.22
CA ALA A 288 -34.08 -1.72 -23.21
C ALA A 288 -33.52 -1.59 -21.78
N ILE A 289 -32.34 -2.14 -21.49
CA ILE A 289 -31.65 -1.97 -20.19
C ILE A 289 -31.19 -0.51 -20.03
N ASN A 290 -30.55 0.04 -21.06
CA ASN A 290 -30.02 1.42 -21.06
C ASN A 290 -31.10 2.50 -20.89
N ARG A 291 -32.38 2.15 -21.03
CA ARG A 291 -33.51 3.02 -20.71
C ARG A 291 -33.64 3.32 -19.22
N TRP A 292 -33.29 2.37 -18.34
CA TRP A 292 -33.47 2.47 -16.89
C TRP A 292 -32.16 2.48 -16.09
N PHE A 293 -31.07 2.08 -16.73
CA PHE A 293 -29.74 2.02 -16.15
C PHE A 293 -28.75 2.77 -17.07
N PRO A 294 -28.00 3.77 -16.59
CA PRO A 294 -27.06 4.45 -17.47
C PRO A 294 -25.95 3.49 -17.89
N HIS A 295 -25.40 3.62 -19.10
CA HIS A 295 -24.29 2.76 -19.54
C HIS A 295 -23.06 2.89 -18.63
N SER A 296 -22.82 4.06 -18.04
CA SER A 296 -21.78 4.29 -17.02
C SER A 296 -22.11 3.63 -15.67
N GLY A 297 -23.34 3.16 -15.49
CA GLY A 297 -23.77 2.38 -14.33
C GLY A 297 -22.99 1.09 -14.12
N TRP A 298 -22.37 0.53 -15.17
CA TRP A 298 -21.54 -0.67 -15.04
C TRP A 298 -20.26 -0.46 -14.22
N PHE A 299 -19.89 0.78 -13.89
CA PHE A 299 -18.85 1.08 -12.91
C PHE A 299 -19.32 0.97 -11.45
N ILE A 300 -20.64 1.00 -11.19
CA ILE A 300 -21.22 1.01 -9.83
C ILE A 300 -20.70 -0.16 -8.98
N PRO A 301 -20.75 -1.43 -9.42
CA PRO A 301 -20.32 -2.55 -8.57
C PRO A 301 -18.84 -2.42 -8.15
N GLY A 302 -17.96 -2.12 -9.11
CA GLY A 302 -16.53 -1.95 -8.85
C GLY A 302 -16.24 -0.77 -7.92
N ILE A 303 -16.86 0.39 -8.16
CA ILE A 303 -16.69 1.57 -7.30
C ILE A 303 -17.20 1.29 -5.88
N MET A 304 -18.41 0.72 -5.74
CA MET A 304 -18.97 0.40 -4.42
C MET A 304 -18.10 -0.60 -3.67
N THR A 305 -17.57 -1.63 -4.34
CA THR A 305 -16.61 -2.57 -3.71
C THR A 305 -15.34 -1.86 -3.27
N ILE A 306 -14.76 -0.98 -4.10
CA ILE A 306 -13.58 -0.21 -3.73
C ILE A 306 -13.84 0.65 -2.48
N GLN A 307 -14.96 1.37 -2.44
CA GLN A 307 -15.30 2.27 -1.33
C GLN A 307 -15.61 1.50 -0.04
N ILE A 308 -16.51 0.51 -0.11
CA ILE A 308 -16.88 -0.32 1.04
C ILE A 308 -15.65 -1.07 1.55
N GLY A 309 -14.86 -1.68 0.66
CA GLY A 309 -13.63 -2.37 1.05
C GLY A 309 -12.62 -1.43 1.72
N SER A 310 -12.51 -0.19 1.24
CA SER A 310 -11.61 0.83 1.84
C SER A 310 -12.02 1.32 3.21
N ILE A 311 -13.29 1.12 3.58
CA ILE A 311 -13.82 1.50 4.88
C ILE A 311 -13.88 0.30 5.82
N VAL A 312 -14.52 -0.79 5.39
CA VAL A 312 -14.84 -1.96 6.22
C VAL A 312 -13.59 -2.70 6.67
N PHE A 313 -12.60 -2.93 5.80
CA PHE A 313 -11.41 -3.71 6.19
C PHE A 313 -10.59 -3.02 7.30
N PRO A 314 -10.25 -1.72 7.21
CA PRO A 314 -9.61 -1.03 8.32
C PRO A 314 -10.44 -1.02 9.61
N LEU A 315 -11.76 -0.82 9.52
CA LEU A 315 -12.63 -0.84 10.70
C LEU A 315 -12.66 -2.23 11.36
N LEU A 316 -12.72 -3.30 10.56
CA LEU A 316 -12.64 -4.67 11.07
C LEU A 316 -11.30 -4.95 11.76
N ASP A 317 -10.19 -4.45 11.22
CA ASP A 317 -8.88 -4.61 11.86
C ASP A 317 -8.81 -3.86 13.21
N ILE A 318 -9.38 -2.65 13.28
CA ILE A 318 -9.45 -1.88 14.53
C ILE A 318 -10.37 -2.55 15.56
N CYS A 319 -11.53 -3.08 15.14
CA CYS A 319 -12.41 -3.81 16.05
C CYS A 319 -11.81 -5.14 16.54
N ARG A 320 -10.89 -5.73 15.76
CA ARG A 320 -10.18 -6.97 16.14
C ARG A 320 -8.90 -6.73 16.92
N THR A 321 -8.32 -5.53 16.89
CA THR A 321 -7.25 -5.20 17.84
C THR A 321 -7.78 -5.40 19.24
N PRO A 322 -7.10 -6.18 20.09
CA PRO A 322 -7.58 -6.44 21.44
C PRO A 322 -7.53 -5.15 22.28
N ILE A 323 -8.61 -4.38 22.24
CA ILE A 323 -8.97 -3.39 23.25
C ILE A 323 -9.15 -4.01 24.66
N PRO A 324 -9.50 -5.31 24.88
CA PRO A 324 -9.86 -5.77 26.23
C PRO A 324 -8.68 -6.02 27.17
N ILE A 325 -7.42 -5.68 26.85
CA ILE A 325 -6.32 -5.78 27.83
C ILE A 325 -6.19 -4.51 28.70
N TYR A 326 -6.61 -3.35 28.20
CA TYR A 326 -6.71 -2.16 29.05
C TYR A 326 -7.78 -2.33 30.15
N THR A 327 -8.81 -3.16 29.91
CA THR A 327 -9.86 -3.46 30.91
C THR A 327 -9.59 -4.76 31.68
N ALA A 328 -9.04 -5.82 31.07
CA ALA A 328 -8.77 -7.07 31.79
C ALA A 328 -7.60 -6.97 32.79
N ALA A 329 -6.69 -5.99 32.63
CA ALA A 329 -5.70 -5.67 33.67
C ALA A 329 -6.33 -4.92 34.87
N ALA A 330 -7.44 -4.21 34.65
CA ALA A 330 -8.20 -3.52 35.70
C ALA A 330 -9.25 -4.43 36.38
N GLU A 331 -9.78 -5.44 35.67
CA GLU A 331 -10.74 -6.41 36.19
C GLU A 331 -10.09 -7.68 36.79
N GLY A 332 -8.75 -7.72 36.82
CA GLY A 332 -7.97 -8.87 37.28
C GLY A 332 -8.04 -9.18 38.79
N GLU A 333 -8.77 -8.41 39.59
CA GLU A 333 -8.91 -8.66 41.03
C GLU A 333 -10.24 -9.33 41.43
N HIS A 334 -11.22 -9.52 40.52
CA HIS A 334 -12.57 -9.95 40.93
C HIS A 334 -13.01 -11.38 40.53
N GLU A 335 -12.24 -12.13 39.74
CA GLU A 335 -12.60 -13.51 39.36
C GLU A 335 -11.64 -14.56 39.90
N LEU A 336 -11.60 -14.72 41.23
CA LEU A 336 -10.94 -15.86 41.87
C LEU A 336 -11.90 -17.01 42.26
N ASN A 337 -13.21 -16.87 42.04
CA ASN A 337 -14.19 -17.84 42.60
C ASN A 337 -15.19 -18.36 41.57
N ASN A 338 -14.73 -19.14 40.57
CA ASN A 338 -15.49 -20.30 40.09
C ASN A 338 -14.66 -21.13 39.07
N PHE A 339 -13.94 -22.13 39.56
CA PHE A 339 -13.21 -23.08 38.72
C PHE A 339 -13.89 -24.44 38.74
N ASN A 340 -14.54 -24.81 37.63
CA ASN A 340 -14.83 -26.21 37.28
C ASN A 340 -14.76 -26.38 35.75
N SER A 341 -13.55 -26.57 35.21
CA SER A 341 -13.23 -27.31 33.97
C SER A 341 -11.72 -27.29 33.73
N SER A 342 -11.06 -28.46 33.84
CA SER A 342 -9.59 -28.59 33.98
C SER A 342 -8.79 -28.27 32.70
N SER A 343 -9.34 -28.56 31.50
CA SER A 343 -8.64 -28.30 30.23
C SER A 343 -8.68 -26.83 29.82
N ASN A 344 -9.84 -26.18 29.95
CA ASN A 344 -10.02 -24.77 29.60
C ASN A 344 -9.35 -23.83 30.62
N ALA A 345 -9.16 -24.28 31.86
CA ALA A 345 -8.42 -23.55 32.89
C ALA A 345 -6.91 -23.49 32.60
N LEU A 346 -6.33 -24.63 32.18
CA LEU A 346 -4.90 -24.75 31.91
C LEU A 346 -4.52 -24.02 30.62
N ASN A 347 -5.34 -24.14 29.56
CA ASN A 347 -5.17 -23.36 28.33
C ASN A 347 -5.32 -21.85 28.58
N ARG A 348 -6.29 -21.41 29.41
CA ARG A 348 -6.41 -19.99 29.77
C ARG A 348 -5.22 -19.49 30.58
N LYS A 349 -4.70 -20.27 31.52
CA LYS A 349 -3.48 -19.91 32.27
C LYS A 349 -2.24 -19.89 31.38
N PHE A 350 -2.10 -20.82 30.46
CA PHE A 350 -1.01 -20.89 29.49
C PHE A 350 -1.07 -19.71 28.51
N ASN A 351 -2.24 -19.41 27.96
CA ASN A 351 -2.47 -18.24 27.10
C ASN A 351 -2.24 -16.92 27.87
N LYS A 352 -2.65 -16.83 29.14
CA LYS A 352 -2.36 -15.68 30.02
C LYS A 352 -0.86 -15.52 30.30
N ALA A 353 -0.13 -16.63 30.44
CA ALA A 353 1.32 -16.62 30.62
C ALA A 353 2.06 -16.21 29.34
N LEU A 354 1.64 -16.72 28.17
CA LEU A 354 2.21 -16.35 26.87
C LEU A 354 1.88 -14.91 26.45
N THR A 355 0.73 -14.39 26.84
CA THR A 355 0.34 -12.99 26.57
C THR A 355 0.96 -11.99 27.56
N SER A 356 1.87 -12.42 28.45
CA SER A 356 2.53 -11.53 29.42
C SER A 356 3.72 -10.77 28.83
N MET A 357 4.03 -9.60 29.38
CA MET A 357 5.22 -8.80 29.01
C MET A 357 6.52 -9.59 29.26
N ALA A 358 6.57 -10.41 30.32
CA ALA A 358 7.73 -11.25 30.62
C ALA A 358 7.97 -12.34 29.56
N ALA A 359 6.90 -12.91 29.00
CA ALA A 359 7.03 -13.88 27.91
C ALA A 359 7.56 -13.23 26.63
N PHE A 360 7.11 -12.00 26.33
CA PHE A 360 7.63 -11.20 25.22
C PHE A 360 9.11 -10.86 25.40
N GLU A 361 9.51 -10.36 26.58
CA GLU A 361 10.93 -10.07 26.87
C GLU A 361 11.81 -11.32 26.78
N SER A 362 11.33 -12.46 27.31
CA SER A 362 12.04 -13.74 27.18
C SER A 362 12.15 -14.20 25.71
N ALA A 363 11.15 -13.92 24.86
CA ALA A 363 11.20 -14.25 23.44
C ALA A 363 12.22 -13.37 22.70
N LEU A 364 12.25 -12.07 22.99
CA LEU A 364 13.26 -11.16 22.46
C LEU A 364 14.68 -11.59 22.85
N GLU A 365 14.87 -12.09 24.07
CA GLU A 365 16.19 -12.53 24.58
C GLU A 365 16.65 -13.87 24.03
N LYS A 366 15.77 -14.88 24.02
CA LYS A 366 16.16 -16.26 23.74
C LYS A 366 16.01 -16.65 22.28
N ASN A 367 14.95 -16.21 21.61
CA ASN A 367 14.67 -16.62 20.23
C ASN A 367 13.80 -15.61 19.49
N VAL A 368 14.42 -14.56 18.95
CA VAL A 368 13.74 -13.48 18.23
C VAL A 368 13.33 -13.86 16.80
N GLN A 369 13.95 -14.90 16.21
CA GLN A 369 13.81 -15.21 14.78
C GLN A 369 12.38 -15.53 14.33
N PRO A 370 11.60 -16.39 15.02
CA PRO A 370 10.21 -16.67 14.64
C PRO A 370 9.33 -15.41 14.70
N LEU A 371 9.51 -14.60 15.75
CA LEU A 371 8.78 -13.36 15.94
C LEU A 371 9.15 -12.32 14.87
N LEU A 372 10.43 -12.19 14.54
CA LEU A 372 10.91 -11.28 13.49
C LEU A 372 10.41 -11.69 12.11
N ALA A 373 10.49 -12.98 11.77
CA ALA A 373 9.98 -13.50 10.51
C ALA A 373 8.45 -13.32 10.38
N TRP A 374 7.71 -13.53 11.46
CA TRP A 374 6.27 -13.27 11.50
C TRP A 374 5.96 -11.78 11.34
N ALA A 375 6.65 -10.92 12.10
CA ALA A 375 6.46 -9.48 12.04
C ALA A 375 6.79 -8.91 10.66
N ALA A 376 7.83 -9.39 9.99
CA ALA A 376 8.17 -8.95 8.64
C ALA A 376 7.14 -9.37 7.59
N ASN A 377 6.63 -10.61 7.68
CA ASN A 377 5.75 -11.17 6.66
C ASN A 377 4.26 -10.85 6.86
N ARG A 378 3.82 -10.64 8.11
CA ARG A 378 2.40 -10.47 8.45
C ARG A 378 2.04 -9.09 9.00
N ASN A 379 2.78 -8.58 9.97
CA ASN A 379 2.41 -7.38 10.77
C ASN A 379 3.14 -6.10 10.36
N PHE A 380 4.18 -6.22 9.53
CA PHE A 380 5.04 -5.13 9.04
C PHE A 380 5.77 -4.32 10.14
N THR A 381 6.14 -4.97 11.26
CA THR A 381 6.80 -4.34 12.44
C THR A 381 8.22 -4.88 12.70
N ALA A 382 8.89 -5.48 11.71
CA ALA A 382 10.22 -6.04 11.88
C ALA A 382 11.30 -4.97 12.16
N ALA A 383 11.14 -3.76 11.63
CA ALA A 383 12.01 -2.63 11.92
C ALA A 383 12.02 -2.28 13.42
N ASP A 384 10.85 -2.30 14.06
CA ASP A 384 10.70 -1.99 15.48
C ASP A 384 11.36 -3.08 16.36
N ILE A 385 11.17 -4.36 16.00
CA ILE A 385 11.83 -5.48 16.69
C ILE A 385 13.35 -5.39 16.55
N ASN A 386 13.84 -5.14 15.33
CA ASN A 386 15.27 -4.97 15.09
C ASN A 386 15.82 -3.81 15.92
N PHE A 387 15.15 -2.66 15.96
CA PHE A 387 15.54 -1.54 16.79
C PHE A 387 15.72 -1.94 18.27
N LEU A 388 14.77 -2.68 18.87
CA LEU A 388 14.91 -3.17 20.24
C LEU A 388 16.14 -4.07 20.41
N VAL A 389 16.37 -5.00 19.48
CA VAL A 389 17.54 -5.88 19.49
C VAL A 389 18.84 -5.07 19.41
N PHE A 390 18.91 -4.08 18.50
CA PHE A 390 20.09 -3.23 18.31
C PHE A 390 20.40 -2.38 19.54
N VAL A 391 19.39 -1.71 20.13
CA VAL A 391 19.57 -0.91 21.34
C VAL A 391 19.99 -1.78 22.52
N ARG A 392 19.39 -2.98 22.68
CA ARG A 392 19.79 -3.93 23.73
C ARG A 392 21.24 -4.38 23.56
N ASN A 393 21.63 -4.77 22.35
CA ASN A 393 22.99 -5.23 22.07
C ASN A 393 24.00 -4.10 22.30
N TRP A 394 23.70 -2.88 21.85
CA TRP A 394 24.50 -1.70 22.13
C TRP A 394 24.66 -1.44 23.63
N LYS A 395 23.57 -1.50 24.41
CA LYS A 395 23.63 -1.38 25.87
C LYS A 395 24.44 -2.48 26.53
N ASN A 396 24.33 -3.73 26.08
CA ASN A 396 25.11 -4.84 26.61
C ASN A 396 26.61 -4.68 26.32
N ASN A 397 26.96 -4.23 25.11
CA ASN A 397 28.33 -3.99 24.69
C ASN A 397 29.01 -2.86 25.49
N TRP A 398 28.26 -1.81 25.83
CA TRP A 398 28.81 -0.61 26.47
C TRP A 398 28.52 -0.50 27.98
N GLY A 399 27.49 -1.18 28.49
CA GLY A 399 26.99 -1.08 29.87
C GLY A 399 26.90 -2.41 30.64
N GLY A 400 27.49 -3.48 30.12
CA GLY A 400 27.51 -4.80 30.77
C GLY A 400 28.17 -4.79 32.18
N PRO A 401 27.97 -5.85 32.98
CA PRO A 401 28.39 -5.91 34.39
C PRO A 401 29.87 -5.57 34.65
N GLY A 402 30.75 -5.87 33.69
CA GLY A 402 32.19 -5.55 33.78
C GLY A 402 32.60 -4.14 33.35
N ARG A 403 31.67 -3.30 32.85
CA ARG A 403 31.96 -1.94 32.33
C ARG A 403 31.23 -0.81 33.06
N ARG A 404 30.24 -1.10 33.92
CA ARG A 404 29.44 -0.08 34.63
C ARG A 404 30.27 0.93 35.46
N ASN A 405 31.41 0.51 35.99
CA ASN A 405 32.26 1.34 36.86
C ASN A 405 33.61 1.71 36.25
N ARG A 406 33.81 1.45 34.95
CA ARG A 406 35.08 1.75 34.28
C ARG A 406 34.94 3.07 33.52
N ALA A 407 35.79 4.05 33.84
CA ALA A 407 35.89 5.25 33.02
C ALA A 407 36.26 4.84 31.59
N LEU A 408 35.43 5.23 30.61
CA LEU A 408 35.70 4.96 29.20
C LEU A 408 36.89 5.79 28.74
N THR A 409 37.77 5.21 27.94
CA THR A 409 38.78 6.01 27.23
C THR A 409 38.08 6.91 26.19
N PRO A 410 38.66 8.06 25.82
CA PRO A 410 38.08 8.94 24.79
C PRO A 410 37.73 8.19 23.49
N SER A 411 38.59 7.25 23.07
CA SER A 411 38.35 6.37 21.90
C SER A 411 37.21 5.39 22.06
N GLN A 412 36.95 4.92 23.29
CA GLN A 412 35.80 4.07 23.57
C GLN A 412 34.50 4.90 23.65
N ALA A 413 34.58 6.13 24.15
CA ALA A 413 33.45 7.05 24.16
C ALA A 413 33.02 7.43 22.73
N CYS A 414 33.98 7.72 21.83
CA CYS A 414 33.70 8.01 20.43
C CYS A 414 33.05 6.81 19.71
N ARG A 415 33.64 5.60 19.83
CA ARG A 415 33.05 4.38 19.25
C ARG A 415 31.63 4.10 19.74
N ARG A 416 31.36 4.36 21.02
CA ARG A 416 30.02 4.21 21.59
C ARG A 416 29.02 5.17 20.97
N PHE A 417 29.46 6.40 20.72
CA PHE A 417 28.68 7.43 20.06
C PHE A 417 28.44 7.09 18.58
N GLU A 418 29.45 6.63 17.86
CA GLU A 418 29.32 6.15 16.47
C GLU A 418 28.33 4.98 16.35
N ASP A 419 28.43 3.97 17.22
CA ASP A 419 27.48 2.86 17.24
C ASP A 419 26.03 3.35 17.46
N ALA A 420 25.85 4.36 18.33
CA ALA A 420 24.55 4.97 18.55
C ALA A 420 24.07 5.78 17.34
N ALA A 421 24.98 6.50 16.67
CA ALA A 421 24.68 7.25 15.46
C ALA A 421 24.20 6.31 14.34
N VAL A 422 24.82 5.13 14.18
CA VAL A 422 24.35 4.14 13.21
C VAL A 422 22.93 3.67 13.53
N ILE A 423 22.59 3.41 14.79
CA ILE A 423 21.21 3.07 15.21
C ILE A 423 20.25 4.21 14.85
N PHE A 424 20.63 5.46 15.15
CA PHE A 424 19.82 6.64 14.85
C PHE A 424 19.54 6.81 13.35
N PHE A 425 20.57 6.76 12.51
CA PHE A 425 20.39 6.92 11.06
C PHE A 425 19.69 5.73 10.39
N THR A 426 19.76 4.55 11.00
CA THR A 426 19.15 3.33 10.46
C THR A 426 17.65 3.23 10.81
N PHE A 427 17.26 3.58 12.03
CA PHE A 427 15.89 3.31 12.52
C PHE A 427 15.09 4.57 12.86
N ILE A 428 15.74 5.69 13.20
CA ILE A 428 15.05 6.85 13.78
C ILE A 428 14.94 8.01 12.78
N ASN A 429 16.02 8.31 12.04
CA ASN A 429 16.06 9.48 11.19
C ASN A 429 15.14 9.32 9.95
N PRO A 430 14.18 10.23 9.72
CA PRO A 430 13.20 10.12 8.63
C PRO A 430 13.77 10.33 7.23
N THR A 431 14.94 10.93 7.11
CA THR A 431 15.59 11.20 5.82
C THR A 431 16.48 10.04 5.38
N THR A 432 17.13 9.36 6.33
CA THR A 432 18.15 8.34 6.04
C THR A 432 17.63 6.92 6.21
N SER A 433 16.65 6.72 7.09
CA SER A 433 16.06 5.41 7.33
C SER A 433 15.09 5.01 6.22
N LYS A 434 15.21 3.77 5.73
CA LYS A 434 14.23 3.18 4.80
C LYS A 434 12.90 2.84 5.48
N VAL A 435 12.94 2.49 6.77
CA VAL A 435 11.75 2.28 7.62
C VAL A 435 12.02 2.87 9.00
N THR A 436 11.35 3.98 9.29
CA THR A 436 11.43 4.61 10.60
C THR A 436 10.58 3.88 11.63
N VAL A 437 11.11 3.76 12.84
CA VAL A 437 10.34 3.28 13.99
C VAL A 437 9.25 4.27 14.40
N ASN A 438 8.19 3.74 15.00
CA ASN A 438 7.06 4.52 15.47
C ASN A 438 7.36 5.29 16.76
N ILE A 439 7.98 6.48 16.68
CA ILE A 439 8.20 7.35 17.84
C ILE A 439 7.50 8.71 17.70
N GLY A 440 7.14 9.31 18.84
CA GLY A 440 6.58 10.66 18.89
C GLY A 440 7.60 11.74 18.55
N ASP A 441 7.13 12.88 18.03
CA ASP A 441 7.97 14.01 17.62
C ASP A 441 8.80 14.59 18.78
N ALA A 442 8.27 14.57 20.00
CA ALA A 442 9.01 15.00 21.20
C ALA A 442 10.22 14.09 21.47
N THR A 443 10.03 12.77 21.45
CA THR A 443 11.10 11.78 21.63
C THR A 443 12.13 11.89 20.51
N TYR A 444 11.69 12.04 19.26
CA TYR A 444 12.57 12.27 18.11
C TYR A 444 13.43 13.53 18.30
N LYS A 445 12.83 14.66 18.72
CA LYS A 445 13.55 15.91 19.00
C LYS A 445 14.56 15.79 20.13
N THR A 446 14.26 14.99 21.15
CA THR A 446 15.21 14.72 22.24
C THR A 446 16.43 13.93 21.76
N ILE A 447 16.21 12.89 20.95
CA ILE A 447 17.30 12.04 20.44
C ILE A 447 18.11 12.75 19.36
N SER A 448 17.45 13.43 18.42
CA SER A 448 18.11 14.09 17.28
C SER A 448 19.09 15.18 17.68
N LYS A 449 18.90 15.84 18.83
CA LYS A 449 19.84 16.84 19.38
C LYS A 449 21.26 16.32 19.55
N TYR A 450 21.43 15.01 19.77
CA TYR A 450 22.75 14.39 19.95
C TYR A 450 23.43 14.00 18.63
N PHE A 451 22.75 14.10 17.49
CA PHE A 451 23.28 13.61 16.21
C PHE A 451 23.25 14.69 15.12
N VAL A 452 23.14 15.97 15.49
CA VAL A 452 23.08 17.10 14.54
C VAL A 452 24.40 17.26 13.78
N ASP A 453 25.52 17.08 14.47
CA ASP A 453 26.86 17.32 13.93
C ASP A 453 27.44 16.09 13.21
N VAL A 454 26.65 15.02 13.10
CA VAL A 454 27.02 13.78 12.41
C VAL A 454 26.14 13.61 11.19
N LEU A 455 26.75 13.28 10.07
CA LEU A 455 26.02 12.93 8.85
C LEU A 455 26.47 11.55 8.37
N PRO A 456 25.56 10.69 7.91
CA PRO A 456 25.96 9.52 7.14
C PRO A 456 26.56 10.01 5.83
N HIS A 457 27.76 9.52 5.53
CA HIS A 457 28.48 9.83 4.32
C HIS A 457 27.72 9.24 3.12
N ASN A 458 27.08 10.12 2.37
CA ASN A 458 26.49 9.79 1.06
C ASN A 458 27.61 9.77 0.04
N LEU A 459 28.28 8.62 -0.12
CA LEU A 459 29.05 8.40 -1.35
C LEU A 459 28.08 8.55 -2.53
N PRO A 460 28.44 9.31 -3.58
CA PRO A 460 27.55 9.50 -4.72
C PRO A 460 27.11 8.15 -5.32
N GLY A 461 25.84 7.79 -5.15
CA GLY A 461 25.23 6.58 -5.72
C GLY A 461 25.12 5.36 -4.80
N ASP A 462 25.10 5.54 -3.47
CA ASP A 462 24.82 4.47 -2.50
C ASP A 462 23.37 4.54 -1.99
N ASP A 463 22.52 3.59 -2.42
CA ASP A 463 21.14 3.49 -1.96
C ASP A 463 21.10 2.92 -0.52
N ASN A 464 21.05 3.82 0.45
CA ASN A 464 20.30 3.74 1.73
C ASN A 464 20.34 2.48 2.62
N SER A 465 21.46 1.78 2.79
CA SER A 465 21.59 0.95 4.00
C SER A 465 22.97 1.00 4.64
N LEU A 466 23.07 1.57 5.85
CA LEU A 466 24.21 1.45 6.78
C LEU A 466 24.45 -0.01 7.25
N PHE A 467 23.66 -0.96 6.78
CA PHE A 467 23.86 -2.38 7.01
C PHE A 467 25.04 -2.91 6.20
N SER A 468 26.18 -3.09 6.88
CA SER A 468 27.18 -4.07 6.46
C SER A 468 26.86 -5.43 7.09
N VAL A 469 27.08 -6.47 6.28
CA VAL A 469 26.52 -7.84 6.33
C VAL A 469 26.89 -8.71 7.54
N GLN A 470 27.65 -8.27 8.55
CA GLN A 470 28.32 -9.23 9.45
C GLN A 470 27.70 -9.48 10.84
N GLN A 471 26.58 -8.86 11.24
CA GLN A 471 26.12 -8.99 12.64
C GLN A 471 24.99 -10.03 12.82
N GLN A 472 25.43 -11.27 12.94
CA GLN A 472 24.69 -12.48 13.32
C GLN A 472 23.70 -12.20 14.47
N VAL A 473 22.41 -12.46 14.25
CA VAL A 473 21.30 -12.26 15.20
C VAL A 473 21.29 -13.31 16.33
N ALA A 474 22.35 -14.09 16.48
CA ALA A 474 22.54 -15.08 17.55
C ALA A 474 23.97 -14.97 18.12
N PRO A 475 24.15 -14.42 19.34
CA PRO A 475 25.47 -14.29 19.97
C PRO A 475 26.17 -15.59 20.38
N TRP A 476 25.64 -16.78 20.06
CA TRP A 476 26.14 -18.07 20.58
C TRP A 476 26.52 -19.11 19.52
N GLU A 477 26.35 -18.86 18.22
CA GLU A 477 26.85 -19.76 17.19
C GLU A 477 28.24 -19.31 16.75
N LYS A 478 29.23 -19.68 17.58
CA LYS A 478 30.64 -19.59 17.20
C LYS A 478 30.91 -20.71 16.19
N ASP A 479 30.94 -20.39 14.91
CA ASP A 479 31.60 -21.24 13.94
C ASP A 479 33.10 -21.18 14.23
N GLU A 480 33.61 -22.23 14.89
CA GLU A 480 35.03 -22.53 14.88
C GLU A 480 35.46 -22.75 13.42
N HIS A 481 36.60 -22.15 13.07
CA HIS A 481 37.29 -22.21 11.77
C HIS A 481 36.95 -21.09 10.77
N THR A 482 37.45 -19.87 11.01
CA THR A 482 38.22 -19.13 9.99
C THR A 482 39.17 -18.14 10.69
N SER A 483 40.44 -18.53 10.82
CA SER A 483 41.53 -17.60 11.12
C SER A 483 41.91 -16.85 9.84
N GLN A 484 41.77 -15.52 9.84
CA GLN A 484 42.79 -14.52 9.47
C GLN A 484 42.15 -13.12 9.37
N ASN A 485 42.70 -12.18 10.15
CA ASN A 485 42.21 -10.80 10.40
C ASN A 485 41.68 -10.03 9.18
N PRO A 486 40.52 -9.36 9.34
CA PRO A 486 40.46 -7.89 9.30
C PRO A 486 39.65 -7.31 10.47
N GLY A 487 39.75 -6.00 10.71
CA GLY A 487 39.35 -5.31 11.93
C GLY A 487 37.93 -5.58 12.46
N VAL A 488 37.88 -5.95 13.73
CA VAL A 488 36.82 -5.77 14.74
C VAL A 488 35.38 -5.70 14.23
N ASP A 489 34.66 -6.81 14.41
CA ASP A 489 33.20 -6.94 14.43
C ASP A 489 32.49 -5.69 15.01
N GLY A 490 31.58 -5.12 14.22
CA GLY A 490 30.71 -4.02 14.63
C GLY A 490 30.29 -3.16 13.44
N PHE A 491 29.21 -2.38 13.63
CA PHE A 491 28.62 -1.42 12.70
C PHE A 491 29.62 -0.79 11.71
N ASP A 492 29.18 -0.54 10.46
CA ASP A 492 30.01 0.07 9.40
C ASP A 492 30.26 1.58 9.66
N ARG A 493 31.07 1.85 10.68
CA ARG A 493 31.42 3.18 11.21
C ARG A 493 32.13 4.06 10.18
N ALA A 494 32.75 3.44 9.17
CA ALA A 494 33.46 4.12 8.08
C ALA A 494 32.54 5.03 7.22
N ARG A 495 31.23 5.00 7.48
CA ARG A 495 30.20 5.77 6.79
C ARG A 495 29.69 6.96 7.58
N LEU A 496 30.27 7.32 8.72
CA LEU A 496 29.90 8.54 9.46
C LEU A 496 30.90 9.66 9.17
N GLN A 497 30.41 10.88 9.01
CA GLN A 497 31.21 12.08 8.83
C GLN A 497 30.76 13.16 9.82
N TYR A 498 31.73 13.82 10.46
CA TYR A 498 31.48 14.93 11.38
C TYR A 498 31.57 16.27 10.67
N ILE A 499 30.59 17.14 10.92
CA ILE A 499 30.53 18.50 10.37
C ILE A 499 31.59 19.36 11.06
N GLY A 500 32.50 19.98 10.30
CA GLY A 500 33.54 20.88 10.83
C GLY A 500 34.89 20.22 11.14
N SER A 501 35.16 19.03 10.61
CA SER A 501 36.47 18.37 10.69
C SER A 501 37.50 19.06 9.79
N ASP A 502 38.16 20.11 10.31
CA ASP A 502 39.49 20.50 9.82
C ASP A 502 40.49 19.39 10.23
N GLU A 503 41.54 19.18 9.44
CA GLU A 503 42.50 18.06 9.57
C GLU A 503 43.24 18.00 10.94
N ASP A 504 43.06 19.01 11.80
CA ASP A 504 43.67 19.16 13.13
C ASP A 504 42.68 19.04 14.31
N HIS A 505 41.39 18.75 14.08
CA HIS A 505 40.43 18.62 15.18
C HIS A 505 40.49 17.22 15.80
N ASP A 506 40.84 17.13 17.09
CA ASP A 506 40.77 15.88 17.85
C ASP A 506 39.34 15.30 17.76
N ASP A 507 39.24 14.11 17.15
CA ASP A 507 38.01 13.32 16.92
C ASP A 507 37.18 13.07 18.20
N TYR A 508 37.78 13.37 19.37
CA TYR A 508 37.24 13.22 20.72
C TYR A 508 36.33 14.38 21.16
N ASP A 509 36.46 15.57 20.57
CA ASP A 509 35.63 16.74 20.91
C ASP A 509 34.25 16.72 20.22
N ALA A 510 34.02 15.76 19.33
CA ALA A 510 32.79 15.62 18.55
C ALA A 510 31.60 15.00 19.33
N ILE A 511 31.79 14.55 20.58
CA ILE A 511 30.73 13.94 21.39
C ILE A 511 29.91 15.03 22.10
N PRO A 512 28.60 15.13 21.87
CA PRO A 512 27.79 16.17 22.51
C PRO A 512 27.69 16.00 24.03
N LYS A 513 27.73 17.14 24.75
CA LYS A 513 27.56 17.18 26.21
C LYS A 513 26.20 16.60 26.61
N GLY A 514 26.21 15.62 27.52
CA GLY A 514 24.99 14.95 28.00
C GLY A 514 24.64 13.65 27.28
N PHE A 515 25.39 13.26 26.23
CA PHE A 515 25.21 11.94 25.61
C PHE A 515 25.51 10.82 26.61
N SER A 516 24.56 9.89 26.78
CA SER A 516 24.64 8.84 27.79
C SER A 516 24.04 7.52 27.27
N LEU A 517 24.05 6.47 28.12
CA LEU A 517 23.63 5.13 27.69
C LEU A 517 22.10 5.05 27.66
N SER A 518 21.44 6.06 28.25
CA SER A 518 20.01 6.21 28.30
C SER A 518 19.44 6.99 27.12
N VAL A 519 20.26 7.35 26.11
CA VAL A 519 19.84 8.17 24.96
C VAL A 519 18.63 7.59 24.21
N PHE A 520 18.48 6.26 24.21
CA PHE A 520 17.38 5.56 23.54
C PHE A 520 16.30 5.04 24.51
N ASP A 521 16.37 5.31 25.82
CA ASP A 521 15.50 4.65 26.81
C ASP A 521 14.02 4.96 26.60
N ASP A 522 13.69 6.23 26.38
CA ASP A 522 12.33 6.67 26.13
C ASP A 522 11.76 6.01 24.86
N ALA A 523 12.53 6.03 23.76
CA ALA A 523 12.13 5.40 22.51
C ALA A 523 12.01 3.87 22.65
N TYR A 524 12.94 3.24 23.36
CA TYR A 524 12.93 1.80 23.62
C TYR A 524 11.67 1.38 24.37
N ASN A 525 11.29 2.10 25.43
CA ASN A 525 10.10 1.77 26.21
C ASN A 525 8.81 1.96 25.39
N VAL A 526 8.68 3.08 24.67
CA VAL A 526 7.52 3.35 23.81
C VAL A 526 7.36 2.26 22.74
N ILE A 527 8.45 1.89 22.06
CA ILE A 527 8.42 0.86 21.01
C ILE A 527 8.17 -0.52 21.62
N LYS A 528 8.74 -0.82 22.79
CA LYS A 528 8.50 -2.09 23.49
C LYS A 528 7.02 -2.29 23.79
N ASP A 529 6.36 -1.26 24.33
CA ASP A 529 4.93 -1.31 24.61
C ASP A 529 4.11 -1.41 23.32
N ASP A 530 4.47 -0.64 22.27
CA ASP A 530 3.79 -0.68 20.96
C ASP A 530 3.84 -2.09 20.34
N ILE A 531 5.03 -2.72 20.31
CA ILE A 531 5.20 -4.08 19.79
C ILE A 531 4.43 -5.08 20.65
N PHE A 532 4.44 -4.93 21.96
CA PHE A 532 3.73 -5.83 22.85
C PHE A 532 2.22 -5.85 22.51
N TYR A 533 1.59 -4.68 22.45
CA TYR A 533 0.14 -4.61 22.19
C TYR A 533 -0.24 -4.89 20.73
N ASN A 534 0.57 -4.44 19.75
CA ASN A 534 0.21 -4.51 18.34
C ASN A 534 0.79 -5.72 17.59
N THR A 535 1.86 -6.35 18.09
CA THR A 535 2.58 -7.45 17.42
C THR A 535 2.54 -8.72 18.24
N TRP A 536 3.00 -8.69 19.49
CA TRP A 536 3.16 -9.89 20.32
C TRP A 536 1.84 -10.59 20.60
N LEU A 537 0.81 -9.85 21.02
CA LEU A 537 -0.50 -10.44 21.30
C LEU A 537 -1.12 -11.11 20.06
N ARG A 538 -0.94 -10.50 18.87
CA ARG A 538 -1.41 -11.10 17.61
C ARG A 538 -0.63 -12.36 17.26
N TYR A 539 0.69 -12.33 17.43
CA TYR A 539 1.56 -13.48 17.22
C TYR A 539 1.16 -14.66 18.12
N VAL A 540 0.94 -14.42 19.41
CA VAL A 540 0.53 -15.46 20.36
C VAL A 540 -0.87 -16.01 20.04
N ASN A 541 -1.82 -15.15 19.68
CA ASN A 541 -3.17 -15.60 19.30
C ASN A 541 -3.17 -16.50 18.06
N GLU A 542 -2.27 -16.25 17.09
CA GLU A 542 -2.11 -17.12 15.91
C GLU A 542 -1.37 -18.43 16.21
N LEU A 543 -0.63 -18.51 17.33
CA LEU A 543 0.00 -19.75 17.79
C LEU A 543 -0.98 -20.67 18.54
N ASP A 544 -2.16 -20.19 18.93
CA ASP A 544 -3.17 -21.02 19.59
C ASP A 544 -3.81 -21.96 18.56
N PRO A 545 -3.64 -23.30 18.69
CA PRO A 545 -4.14 -24.29 17.75
C PRO A 545 -5.67 -24.33 17.66
N ASN A 546 -6.41 -23.64 18.53
CA ASN A 546 -7.87 -23.52 18.42
C ASN A 546 -8.33 -22.44 17.42
N SER A 547 -7.44 -21.57 16.92
CA SER A 547 -7.81 -20.52 15.95
C SER A 547 -8.08 -21.05 14.53
N ASP A 548 -7.52 -22.22 14.19
CA ASP A 548 -7.70 -22.87 12.89
C ASP A 548 -8.96 -23.75 12.80
N ALA A 549 -9.67 -23.98 13.90
CA ALA A 549 -10.87 -24.83 13.94
C ALA A 549 -12.13 -24.22 13.27
N MET A 550 -12.09 -22.97 12.82
CA MET A 550 -13.20 -22.31 12.11
C MET A 550 -12.99 -22.26 10.58
N GLY A 551 -11.96 -22.93 10.05
CA GLY A 551 -11.65 -22.91 8.62
C GLY A 551 -11.18 -24.27 8.09
N SER A 552 -12.13 -25.04 7.55
CA SER A 552 -11.93 -26.27 6.75
C SER A 552 -11.64 -27.55 7.53
N SER A 553 -12.70 -28.33 7.75
CA SER A 553 -12.63 -29.78 8.00
C SER A 553 -11.92 -30.48 6.83
N LYS A 554 -10.82 -31.17 7.11
CA LYS A 554 -10.46 -32.44 6.47
C LYS A 554 -9.49 -33.21 7.36
N ASP A 555 -9.95 -34.38 7.78
CA ASP A 555 -9.14 -35.43 8.38
C ASP A 555 -7.95 -35.78 7.49
N ASP A 556 -6.77 -35.93 8.11
CA ASP A 556 -6.01 -37.18 8.06
C ASP A 556 -4.93 -37.11 9.16
N GLY A 557 -4.97 -38.09 10.06
CA GLY A 557 -4.06 -38.18 11.19
C GLY A 557 -2.68 -38.66 10.78
N LEU A 558 -1.63 -38.07 11.37
CA LEU A 558 -0.49 -38.79 11.92
C LEU A 558 0.30 -37.84 12.83
N THR A 559 0.61 -38.31 14.03
CA THR A 559 1.26 -37.59 15.12
C THR A 559 2.71 -37.19 14.81
N ALA A 560 3.03 -35.90 14.90
CA ALA A 560 4.39 -35.38 15.03
C ALA A 560 4.41 -34.06 15.85
N SER A 561 5.38 -33.92 16.76
CA SER A 561 5.53 -32.78 17.69
C SER A 561 5.90 -31.46 16.97
N PRO A 562 5.26 -30.31 17.28
CA PRO A 562 5.40 -29.08 16.49
C PRO A 562 6.49 -28.13 17.02
N LEU A 563 7.72 -28.61 17.23
CA LEU A 563 8.81 -27.76 17.75
C LEU A 563 10.18 -27.96 17.08
N SER A 564 10.25 -28.59 15.90
CA SER A 564 11.56 -28.84 15.25
C SER A 564 11.66 -28.61 13.75
N GLU A 565 10.60 -28.20 13.04
CA GLU A 565 10.72 -27.95 11.60
C GLU A 565 10.65 -26.46 11.26
N LEU A 566 11.83 -25.92 10.93
CA LEU A 566 11.96 -24.69 10.15
C LEU A 566 11.07 -24.80 8.89
N PRO A 567 10.25 -23.78 8.57
CA PRO A 567 9.71 -23.67 7.24
C PRO A 567 10.89 -23.44 6.29
N LYS A 568 11.14 -24.39 5.38
CA LYS A 568 12.07 -24.18 4.26
C LYS A 568 11.66 -22.89 3.56
N ALA A 569 12.46 -21.85 3.74
CA ALA A 569 12.31 -20.59 3.02
C ALA A 569 12.35 -20.90 1.52
N HIS A 570 11.21 -20.76 0.85
CA HIS A 570 11.17 -20.81 -0.61
C HIS A 570 11.80 -19.52 -1.16
N THR A 571 13.12 -19.56 -1.29
CA THR A 571 13.97 -18.54 -1.92
C THR A 571 13.76 -18.51 -3.44
N ARG A 572 12.51 -18.28 -3.90
CA ARG A 572 12.20 -18.18 -5.33
C ARG A 572 11.38 -16.95 -5.74
N ALA A 573 11.08 -16.04 -4.82
CA ALA A 573 10.35 -14.81 -5.14
C ALA A 573 11.24 -13.63 -5.62
N ALA A 574 12.56 -13.75 -5.57
CA ALA A 574 13.50 -12.69 -5.95
C ALA A 574 14.20 -12.90 -7.31
N ARG A 575 13.63 -13.69 -8.23
CA ARG A 575 14.04 -13.65 -9.63
C ARG A 575 13.18 -12.65 -10.39
N SER A 576 13.77 -11.48 -10.67
CA SER A 576 13.38 -10.70 -11.84
C SER A 576 13.46 -11.63 -13.07
N PRO A 577 12.43 -11.72 -13.92
CA PRO A 577 12.53 -12.55 -15.11
C PRO A 577 13.57 -11.94 -16.06
N ALA A 578 14.52 -12.78 -16.47
CA ALA A 578 15.18 -12.62 -17.75
C ALA A 578 14.19 -13.13 -18.82
N ILE A 579 14.11 -12.36 -19.90
CA ILE A 579 13.19 -12.44 -21.05
C ILE A 579 11.85 -11.74 -20.79
#